data_AF-A0A1F2TFK7-F1
#
_entry.id   AF-A0A1F2TFK7-F1
#
_cell.length_a   1.000
_cell.length_b   1.000
_cell.length_c   1.000
_cell.angle_alpha   90.00
_cell.angle_beta   90.00
_cell.angle_gamma   90.00
#
_symmetry.space_group_name_H-M   'P 1'
#
loop_
_entity.id
_entity.type
_entity.pdbx_description
1 polymer ?
#
loop_
_entity_poly.entity_id
_entity_poly.type
_entity_poly.pdbx_seq_one_letter_code
_entity_poly.pdbx_strand_id
1 'polypeptide(L)'
;MLTVNEIFYSIQGESTRAGRPCVFVRLTGCDLRCSWCDTEYAFFEGQKWSLEDVIAEVERYQCPLVEITGGEPLIQDDVYPLMDALLARGRTVMLETGGHRPIGRVPKEVVKIVDVKCPASGEAGKNEWNNLEALAPHDEVKFVVQDRADYEFARDVITKFQLPGTCAAVLMSPVHGVLDPRVLSEWMLADRLPARLQLQVHKLIWAPDTRGV
;
A
#
# COMPACT_ATOMS: atom_id res chain seq x y z
N MET A 1 -4.66 -12.10 -18.40
CA MET A 1 -4.21 -10.76 -18.78
C MET A 1 -4.55 -9.75 -17.69
N LEU A 2 -3.55 -8.97 -17.26
CA LEU A 2 -3.70 -7.85 -16.35
C LEU A 2 -4.02 -6.56 -17.12
N THR A 3 -4.82 -5.67 -16.56
CA THR A 3 -4.88 -4.27 -16.99
C THR A 3 -3.85 -3.49 -16.18
N VAL A 4 -2.76 -3.11 -16.83
CA VAL A 4 -1.63 -2.39 -16.23
C VAL A 4 -1.74 -0.92 -16.59
N ASN A 5 -1.67 -0.06 -15.59
CA ASN A 5 -1.64 1.38 -15.77
C ASN A 5 -0.21 1.83 -16.11
N GLU A 6 0.77 1.44 -15.30
CA GLU A 6 2.18 1.76 -15.49
C GLU A 6 3.09 0.71 -14.84
N ILE A 7 4.28 0.50 -15.41
CA ILE A 7 5.39 -0.22 -14.80
C ILE A 7 6.60 0.71 -14.84
N PHE A 8 7.19 1.01 -13.69
CA PHE A 8 8.28 1.97 -13.58
C PHE A 8 9.25 1.61 -12.47
N TYR A 9 10.44 2.19 -12.50
CA TYR A 9 11.50 1.95 -11.53
C TYR A 9 11.84 3.23 -10.79
N SER A 10 11.68 3.20 -9.46
CA SER A 10 11.86 4.36 -8.61
C SER A 10 12.29 3.98 -7.18
N ILE A 11 12.08 4.86 -6.21
CA ILE A 11 12.31 4.64 -4.79
C ILE A 11 10.98 4.35 -4.10
N GLN A 12 10.91 3.24 -3.36
CA GLN A 12 9.80 2.97 -2.44
C GLN A 12 9.69 4.14 -1.46
N GLY A 13 8.58 4.88 -1.52
CA GLY A 13 8.37 6.09 -0.74
C GLY A 13 7.74 5.85 0.62
N GLU A 14 7.22 4.65 0.86
CA GLU A 14 6.42 4.27 2.03
C GLU A 14 6.85 2.91 2.61
N SER A 15 6.15 2.41 3.63
CA SER A 15 6.39 1.16 4.37
C SER A 15 7.75 1.09 5.10
N THR A 16 8.07 -0.08 5.68
CA THR A 16 9.41 -0.37 6.20
C THR A 16 10.51 -0.42 5.12
N ARG A 17 10.14 -0.33 3.84
CA ARG A 17 11.05 -0.32 2.70
C ARG A 17 11.31 1.06 2.11
N ALA A 18 10.80 2.13 2.74
CA ALA A 18 11.01 3.49 2.31
C ALA A 18 12.51 3.78 2.05
N GLY A 19 12.85 4.40 0.92
CA GLY A 19 14.21 4.74 0.51
C GLY A 19 14.93 3.67 -0.34
N ARG A 20 14.32 2.50 -0.58
CA ARG A 20 14.92 1.44 -1.40
C ARG A 20 14.51 1.57 -2.88
N PRO A 21 15.42 1.27 -3.84
CA PRO A 21 15.01 1.09 -5.23
C PRO A 21 13.97 -0.03 -5.37
N CYS A 22 12.95 0.20 -6.18
CA CYS A 22 11.80 -0.68 -6.33
C CYS A 22 11.20 -0.54 -7.74
N VAL A 23 10.81 -1.67 -8.33
CA VAL A 23 9.97 -1.68 -9.53
C VAL A 23 8.52 -1.71 -9.09
N PHE A 24 7.73 -0.75 -9.57
CA PHE A 24 6.31 -0.69 -9.32
C PHE A 24 5.55 -1.28 -10.50
N VAL A 25 4.59 -2.15 -10.21
CA VAL A 25 3.58 -2.62 -11.15
C VAL A 25 2.25 -2.05 -10.70
N ARG A 26 1.81 -0.97 -11.34
CA ARG A 26 0.55 -0.29 -11.03
C ARG A 26 -0.57 -0.85 -11.88
N LEU A 27 -1.55 -1.47 -11.25
CA LEU A 27 -2.73 -2.03 -11.88
C LEU A 27 -3.88 -1.01 -11.97
N THR A 28 -4.75 -1.21 -12.96
CA THR A 28 -5.92 -0.36 -13.22
C THR A 28 -7.16 -0.86 -12.49
N GLY A 29 -7.98 0.09 -12.01
CA GLY A 29 -9.32 -0.12 -11.45
C GLY A 29 -9.34 -0.23 -9.94
N CYS A 30 -10.32 0.38 -9.27
CA CYS A 30 -10.52 0.30 -7.82
C CYS A 30 -12.01 0.45 -7.51
N ASP A 31 -12.53 -0.25 -6.51
CA ASP A 31 -13.92 -0.10 -6.02
C ASP A 31 -14.07 0.81 -4.78
N LEU A 32 -13.00 1.51 -4.42
CA LEU A 32 -13.02 2.64 -3.47
C LEU A 32 -12.93 3.99 -4.19
N ARG A 33 -13.45 5.05 -3.55
CA ARG A 33 -13.35 6.45 -3.97
C ARG A 33 -12.93 7.31 -2.78
N CYS A 34 -11.75 7.01 -2.25
CA CYS A 34 -11.20 7.70 -1.09
C CYS A 34 -11.07 9.20 -1.37
N SER A 35 -11.45 10.05 -0.42
CA SER A 35 -11.47 11.52 -0.59
C SER A 35 -10.11 12.16 -0.90
N TRP A 36 -9.00 11.45 -0.65
CA TRP A 36 -7.62 11.90 -0.90
C TRP A 36 -6.86 10.98 -1.88
N CYS A 37 -7.57 10.28 -2.76
CA CYS A 37 -6.90 9.42 -3.72
C CYS A 37 -5.96 10.24 -4.61
N ASP A 38 -4.67 9.93 -4.58
CA ASP A 38 -3.63 10.60 -5.39
C ASP A 38 -3.40 9.89 -6.75
N THR A 39 -4.09 8.78 -6.99
CA THR A 39 -3.91 7.93 -8.17
C THR A 39 -5.23 7.71 -8.92
N GLU A 40 -6.08 8.72 -9.03
CA GLU A 40 -7.39 8.60 -9.70
C GLU A 40 -7.27 8.20 -11.18
N TYR A 41 -6.15 8.54 -11.84
CA TYR A 41 -5.87 8.15 -13.22
C TYR A 41 -5.82 6.62 -13.40
N ALA A 42 -5.37 5.89 -12.36
CA ALA A 42 -5.36 4.44 -12.38
C ALA A 42 -6.76 3.81 -12.32
N PHE A 43 -7.85 4.58 -12.16
CA PHE A 43 -9.21 4.03 -12.23
C PHE A 43 -9.67 3.72 -13.65
N PHE A 44 -9.14 4.42 -14.66
CA PHE A 44 -9.67 4.40 -16.02
C PHE A 44 -8.61 4.18 -17.10
N GLU A 45 -7.37 4.60 -16.84
CA GLU A 45 -6.25 4.44 -17.78
C GLU A 45 -5.59 3.06 -17.60
N GLY A 46 -5.15 2.45 -18.71
CA GLY A 46 -4.34 1.23 -18.68
C GLY A 46 -4.43 0.41 -19.96
N GLN A 47 -3.54 -0.56 -20.10
CA GLN A 47 -3.47 -1.46 -21.24
C GLN A 47 -3.49 -2.91 -20.78
N LYS A 48 -3.95 -3.82 -21.65
CA LYS A 48 -3.91 -5.26 -21.36
C LYS A 48 -2.52 -5.81 -21.62
N TRP A 49 -1.96 -6.45 -20.60
CA TRP A 49 -0.66 -7.11 -20.66
C TRP A 49 -0.83 -8.61 -20.36
N SER A 50 -0.05 -9.44 -21.04
CA SER A 50 0.11 -10.84 -20.63
C SER A 50 0.93 -10.90 -19.35
N LEU A 51 0.85 -12.03 -18.65
CA LEU A 51 1.66 -12.26 -17.45
C LEU A 51 3.15 -12.20 -17.79
N GLU A 52 3.50 -12.81 -18.92
CA GLU A 52 4.85 -12.90 -19.46
C GLU A 52 5.42 -11.52 -19.79
N ASP A 53 4.62 -10.64 -20.41
CA ASP A 53 5.06 -9.28 -20.74
C ASP A 53 5.32 -8.43 -19.49
N VAL A 54 4.46 -8.55 -18.47
CA VAL A 54 4.68 -7.83 -17.19
C VAL A 54 5.97 -8.30 -16.53
N ILE A 55 6.19 -9.61 -16.46
CA ILE A 55 7.41 -10.19 -15.88
C ILE A 55 8.64 -9.73 -16.66
N ALA A 56 8.60 -9.83 -17.99
CA ALA A 56 9.71 -9.42 -18.85
C ALA A 56 10.07 -7.95 -18.63
N GLU A 57 9.08 -7.06 -18.54
CA GLU A 57 9.32 -5.64 -18.28
C GLU A 57 9.90 -5.38 -16.88
N VAL A 58 9.38 -6.05 -15.84
CA VAL A 58 9.92 -5.97 -14.48
C VAL A 58 11.38 -6.42 -14.42
N GLU A 59 11.73 -7.50 -15.15
CA GLU A 59 13.09 -8.04 -15.15
C GLU A 59 14.13 -7.11 -15.77
N ARG A 60 13.73 -6.24 -16.72
CA ARG A 60 14.63 -5.28 -17.39
C ARG A 60 15.29 -4.31 -16.42
N TYR A 61 14.63 -3.98 -15.32
CA TYR A 61 15.16 -3.07 -14.31
C TYR A 61 16.18 -3.71 -13.36
N GLN A 62 16.34 -5.04 -13.39
CA GLN A 62 17.29 -5.77 -12.56
C GLN A 62 17.17 -5.48 -11.04
N CYS A 63 15.99 -5.04 -10.59
CA CYS A 63 15.75 -4.71 -9.19
C CYS A 63 15.21 -5.92 -8.42
N PRO A 64 15.76 -6.27 -7.25
CA PRO A 64 15.25 -7.40 -6.47
C PRO A 64 13.89 -7.12 -5.80
N LEU A 65 13.49 -5.86 -5.66
CA LEU A 65 12.27 -5.45 -4.98
C LEU A 65 11.20 -5.03 -5.97
N VAL A 66 10.01 -5.62 -5.87
CA VAL A 66 8.85 -5.31 -6.72
C VAL A 66 7.64 -5.01 -5.85
N GLU A 67 7.00 -3.88 -6.07
CA GLU A 67 5.74 -3.49 -5.44
C GLU A 67 4.60 -3.62 -6.46
N ILE A 68 3.60 -4.43 -6.13
CA ILE A 68 2.35 -4.49 -6.88
C ILE A 68 1.34 -3.59 -6.17
N THR A 69 0.78 -2.62 -6.90
CA THR A 69 -0.11 -1.58 -6.37
C THR A 69 -1.10 -1.15 -7.46
N GLY A 70 -1.81 -0.04 -7.25
CA GLY A 70 -2.58 0.69 -8.27
C GLY A 70 -3.96 1.04 -7.79
N GLY A 71 -4.90 1.24 -8.72
CA GLY A 71 -6.25 0.88 -8.30
C GLY A 71 -6.21 -0.55 -7.72
N GLU A 72 -7.05 -0.88 -6.73
CA GLU A 72 -6.97 -2.12 -5.94
C GLU A 72 -6.47 -3.37 -6.71
N PRO A 73 -5.24 -3.85 -6.45
CA PRO A 73 -4.67 -4.97 -7.22
C PRO A 73 -5.50 -6.25 -7.14
N LEU A 74 -6.13 -6.49 -5.99
CA LEU A 74 -6.83 -7.75 -5.71
C LEU A 74 -8.15 -7.92 -6.47
N ILE A 75 -8.59 -6.93 -7.26
CA ILE A 75 -9.74 -7.09 -8.16
C ILE A 75 -9.39 -7.83 -9.45
N GLN A 76 -8.10 -8.01 -9.77
CA GLN A 76 -7.65 -8.69 -10.98
C GLN A 76 -7.10 -10.08 -10.64
N ASP A 77 -7.81 -11.14 -11.03
CA ASP A 77 -7.42 -12.52 -10.66
C ASP A 77 -6.02 -12.94 -11.12
N ASP A 78 -5.49 -12.35 -12.20
CA ASP A 78 -4.14 -12.67 -12.68
C ASP A 78 -3.01 -12.04 -11.83
N VAL A 79 -3.35 -11.26 -10.80
CA VAL A 79 -2.35 -10.71 -9.86
C VAL A 79 -1.72 -11.81 -9.01
N TYR A 80 -2.47 -12.85 -8.66
CA TYR A 80 -1.99 -13.98 -7.86
C TYR A 80 -0.89 -14.77 -8.60
N PRO A 81 -1.10 -15.25 -9.84
CA PRO A 81 -0.02 -15.89 -10.59
C PRO A 81 1.16 -14.95 -10.92
N LEU A 82 0.96 -13.63 -11.00
CA LEU A 82 2.07 -12.67 -11.10
C LEU A 82 2.95 -12.68 -9.85
N MET A 83 2.33 -12.62 -8.66
CA MET A 83 3.06 -12.69 -7.39
C MET A 83 3.85 -14.00 -7.29
N ASP A 84 3.23 -15.14 -7.58
CA ASP A 84 3.89 -16.45 -7.56
C ASP A 84 5.08 -16.50 -8.54
N ALA A 85 4.89 -16.00 -9.77
CA ALA A 85 5.92 -16.02 -10.79
C ALA A 85 7.12 -15.13 -10.47
N LEU A 86 6.91 -13.98 -9.81
CA LEU A 86 7.97 -13.08 -9.36
C LEU A 86 8.73 -13.67 -8.15
N LEU A 87 8.01 -14.28 -7.20
CA LEU A 87 8.61 -14.99 -6.06
C LEU A 87 9.49 -16.15 -6.54
N ALA A 88 9.02 -16.96 -7.49
CA ALA A 88 9.76 -18.07 -8.07
C ALA A 88 11.06 -17.63 -8.78
N ARG A 89 11.15 -16.36 -9.19
CA ARG A 89 12.34 -15.72 -9.78
C ARG A 89 13.24 -15.05 -8.75
N GLY A 90 13.00 -15.27 -7.46
CA GLY A 90 13.80 -14.74 -6.37
C GLY A 90 13.58 -13.25 -6.08
N ARG A 91 12.49 -12.66 -6.55
CA ARG A 91 12.13 -11.28 -6.21
C ARG A 91 11.53 -11.22 -4.81
N THR A 92 11.82 -10.14 -4.10
CA THR A 92 11.02 -9.73 -2.94
C THR A 92 9.79 -9.00 -3.47
N VAL A 93 8.61 -9.54 -3.20
CA VAL A 93 7.34 -9.00 -3.70
C VAL A 93 6.58 -8.36 -2.55
N MET A 94 6.11 -7.14 -2.79
CA MET A 94 5.23 -6.38 -1.92
C MET A 94 3.89 -6.16 -2.60
N LEU A 95 2.83 -6.08 -1.80
CA LEU A 95 1.49 -5.77 -2.25
C LEU A 95 0.93 -4.63 -1.39
N GLU A 96 0.58 -3.53 -2.04
CA GLU A 96 -0.22 -2.48 -1.42
C GLU A 96 -1.69 -2.68 -1.76
N THR A 97 -2.54 -2.81 -0.74
CA THR A 97 -3.99 -3.03 -0.91
C THR A 97 -4.79 -2.10 0.00
N GLY A 98 -5.96 -1.69 -0.46
CA GLY A 98 -6.87 -0.80 0.27
C GLY A 98 -7.68 -1.50 1.37
N GLY A 99 -7.32 -2.73 1.75
CA GLY A 99 -7.87 -3.43 2.92
C GLY A 99 -9.34 -3.83 2.87
N HIS A 100 -10.04 -3.57 1.78
CA HIS A 100 -11.46 -3.90 1.54
C HIS A 100 -11.65 -5.20 0.74
N ARG A 101 -10.57 -5.73 0.15
CA ARG A 101 -10.56 -7.04 -0.51
C ARG A 101 -9.89 -8.07 0.38
N PRO A 102 -10.38 -9.33 0.43
CA PRO A 102 -9.75 -10.37 1.22
C PRO A 102 -8.32 -10.69 0.75
N ILE A 103 -7.37 -10.74 1.68
CA ILE A 103 -5.96 -11.05 1.38
C ILE A 103 -5.63 -12.55 1.43
N GLY A 104 -6.59 -13.42 1.74
CA GLY A 104 -6.33 -14.84 1.99
C GLY A 104 -5.81 -15.65 0.78
N ARG A 105 -5.99 -15.15 -0.45
CA ARG A 105 -5.42 -15.74 -1.68
C ARG A 105 -4.01 -15.24 -2.00
N VAL A 106 -3.56 -14.18 -1.33
CA VAL A 106 -2.21 -13.62 -1.56
C VAL A 106 -1.17 -14.63 -1.08
N PRO A 107 -0.14 -14.96 -1.88
CA PRO A 107 0.91 -15.88 -1.46
C PRO A 107 1.54 -15.43 -0.15
N LYS A 108 1.84 -16.38 0.73
CA LYS A 108 2.22 -16.09 2.12
C LYS A 108 3.50 -15.26 2.20
N GLU A 109 4.42 -15.48 1.28
CA GLU A 109 5.73 -14.86 1.16
C GLU A 109 5.68 -13.41 0.66
N VAL A 110 4.57 -12.98 0.06
CA VAL A 110 4.37 -11.57 -0.29
C VAL A 110 4.24 -10.76 0.99
N VAL A 111 4.92 -9.63 1.04
CA VAL A 111 4.75 -8.64 2.10
C VAL A 111 3.53 -7.80 1.79
N LYS A 112 2.46 -7.95 2.56
CA LYS A 112 1.22 -7.19 2.39
C LYS A 112 1.27 -5.91 3.19
N ILE A 113 0.95 -4.79 2.56
CA ILE A 113 0.73 -3.49 3.19
C ILE A 113 -0.76 -3.23 3.10
N VAL A 114 -1.46 -3.50 4.20
CA VAL A 114 -2.92 -3.39 4.28
C VAL A 114 -3.27 -1.99 4.79
N ASP A 115 -3.82 -1.15 3.92
CA ASP A 115 -4.28 0.19 4.28
C ASP A 115 -5.71 0.16 4.82
N VAL A 116 -5.84 0.32 6.15
CA VAL A 116 -7.14 0.43 6.82
C VAL A 116 -7.68 1.84 6.61
N LYS A 117 -8.82 1.92 5.93
CA LYS A 117 -9.44 3.18 5.56
C LYS A 117 -10.03 3.86 6.79
N CYS A 118 -9.47 5.03 7.14
CA CYS A 118 -9.96 5.86 8.24
C CYS A 118 -11.24 6.61 7.83
N PRO A 119 -12.09 7.07 8.77
CA PRO A 119 -13.39 7.69 8.50
C PRO A 119 -13.38 8.80 7.45
N ALA A 120 -12.39 9.70 7.49
CA ALA A 120 -12.34 10.83 6.57
C ALA A 120 -12.13 10.41 5.10
N SER A 121 -11.75 9.16 4.85
CA SER A 121 -11.63 8.61 3.48
C SER A 121 -12.97 8.52 2.77
N GLY A 122 -14.06 8.51 3.55
CA GLY A 122 -15.40 8.16 3.07
C GLY A 122 -15.63 6.65 2.87
N GLU A 123 -14.61 5.81 3.11
CA GLU A 123 -14.61 4.40 2.74
C GLU A 123 -14.38 3.44 3.94
N ALA A 124 -14.35 3.95 5.16
CA ALA A 124 -14.12 3.15 6.36
C ALA A 124 -15.13 2.00 6.57
N GLY A 125 -16.35 2.15 6.03
CA GLY A 125 -17.39 1.12 6.08
C GLY A 125 -17.12 -0.10 5.19
N LYS A 126 -16.12 -0.04 4.29
CA LYS A 126 -15.75 -1.13 3.39
C LYS A 126 -14.55 -1.94 3.86
N ASN A 127 -13.93 -1.59 4.99
CA ASN A 127 -12.80 -2.35 5.53
C ASN A 127 -13.18 -3.83 5.76
N GLU A 128 -12.36 -4.74 5.24
CA GLU A 128 -12.49 -6.19 5.46
C GLU A 128 -11.67 -6.58 6.69
N TRP A 129 -12.33 -6.63 7.84
CA TRP A 129 -11.66 -6.81 9.13
C TRP A 129 -10.97 -8.17 9.29
N ASN A 130 -11.43 -9.20 8.58
CA ASN A 130 -10.77 -10.52 8.61
C ASN A 130 -9.33 -10.45 8.05
N ASN A 131 -8.99 -9.42 7.28
CA ASN A 131 -7.62 -9.20 6.82
C ASN A 131 -6.65 -9.00 7.97
N LEU A 132 -7.06 -8.31 9.05
CA LEU A 132 -6.19 -8.03 10.20
C LEU A 132 -5.90 -9.29 11.03
N GLU A 133 -6.80 -10.27 10.98
CA GLU A 133 -6.61 -11.58 11.61
C GLU A 133 -5.77 -12.54 10.74
N ALA A 134 -5.72 -12.29 9.42
CA ALA A 134 -4.98 -13.09 8.44
C ALA A 134 -3.56 -12.60 8.17
N LEU A 135 -3.08 -11.59 8.89
CA LEU A 135 -1.74 -11.02 8.73
C LEU A 135 -0.65 -12.06 9.08
N ALA A 136 0.41 -12.05 8.29
CA ALA A 136 1.67 -12.70 8.64
C ALA A 136 2.57 -11.74 9.44
N PRO A 137 3.53 -12.25 10.24
CA PRO A 137 4.42 -11.41 11.04
C PRO A 137 5.28 -10.43 10.24
N HIS A 138 5.44 -10.65 8.94
CA HIS A 138 6.19 -9.77 8.03
C HIS A 138 5.32 -8.75 7.29
N ASP A 139 3.99 -8.83 7.41
CA ASP A 139 3.06 -7.87 6.80
C ASP A 139 3.06 -6.54 7.57
N GLU A 140 2.48 -5.50 6.98
CA GLU A 140 2.40 -4.16 7.55
C GLU A 140 0.96 -3.65 7.47
N VAL A 141 0.55 -2.86 8.47
CA VAL A 141 -0.77 -2.20 8.47
C VAL A 141 -0.56 -0.70 8.42
N LYS A 142 -1.22 -0.05 7.46
CA LYS A 142 -1.14 1.38 7.23
C LYS A 142 -2.45 2.07 7.58
N PHE A 143 -2.34 3.26 8.15
CA PHE A 143 -3.44 4.19 8.35
C PHE A 143 -3.06 5.53 7.74
N VAL A 144 -3.84 5.98 6.76
CA VAL A 144 -3.74 7.35 6.23
C VAL A 144 -4.67 8.26 7.03
N VAL A 145 -4.10 9.29 7.65
CA VAL A 145 -4.73 10.11 8.69
C VAL A 145 -4.88 11.54 8.22
N GLN A 146 -6.12 12.02 8.11
CA GLN A 146 -6.42 13.39 7.73
C GLN A 146 -6.47 14.34 8.93
N ASP A 147 -7.04 13.87 10.04
CA ASP A 147 -7.35 14.71 11.20
C ASP A 147 -7.33 13.91 12.51
N ARG A 148 -7.78 14.55 13.59
CA ARG A 148 -7.77 13.94 14.93
C ARG A 148 -8.73 12.76 15.04
N ALA A 149 -9.86 12.77 14.33
CA ALA A 149 -10.84 11.69 14.38
C ALA A 149 -10.29 10.43 13.71
N ASP A 150 -9.60 10.57 12.58
CA ASP A 150 -8.87 9.48 11.93
C ASP A 150 -7.77 8.91 12.84
N TYR A 151 -7.02 9.78 13.52
CA TYR A 151 -5.98 9.34 14.46
C TYR A 151 -6.55 8.51 15.62
N GLU A 152 -7.64 8.97 16.23
CA GLU A 152 -8.29 8.26 17.33
C GLU A 152 -8.88 6.93 16.86
N PHE A 153 -9.52 6.91 15.69
CA PHE A 153 -9.97 5.68 15.04
C PHE A 153 -8.82 4.69 14.83
N ALA A 154 -7.70 5.14 14.26
CA ALA A 154 -6.54 4.30 14.02
C ALA A 154 -5.98 3.72 15.33
N ARG A 155 -5.81 4.56 16.37
CA ARG A 155 -5.37 4.11 17.71
C ARG A 155 -6.29 3.03 18.28
N ASP A 156 -7.60 3.21 18.15
CA ASP A 156 -8.59 2.28 18.68
C ASP A 156 -8.56 0.94 17.91
N VAL A 157 -8.39 0.96 16.58
CA VAL A 157 -8.18 -0.24 15.75
C VAL A 157 -6.88 -0.95 16.13
N ILE A 158 -5.77 -0.21 16.25
CA ILE A 158 -4.45 -0.73 16.66
C ILE A 158 -4.56 -1.49 17.98
N THR A 159 -5.28 -0.91 18.95
CA THR A 159 -5.50 -1.52 20.27
C THR A 159 -6.40 -2.74 20.18
N LYS A 160 -7.52 -2.63 19.47
CA LYS A 160 -8.51 -3.72 19.32
C LYS A 160 -7.90 -4.99 18.71
N PHE A 161 -7.07 -4.83 17.67
CA PHE A 161 -6.46 -5.95 16.95
C PHE A 161 -5.02 -6.28 17.39
N GLN A 162 -4.52 -5.58 18.42
CA GLN A 162 -3.18 -5.81 18.99
C GLN A 162 -2.05 -5.79 17.94
N LEU A 163 -2.17 -4.91 16.94
CA LEU A 163 -1.35 -4.95 15.73
C LEU A 163 0.17 -4.96 15.95
N PRO A 164 0.76 -4.24 16.94
CA PRO A 164 2.22 -4.26 17.16
C PRO A 164 2.79 -5.65 17.49
N GLY A 165 1.96 -6.61 17.92
CA GLY A 165 2.34 -7.99 18.16
C GLY A 165 2.04 -8.95 17.01
N THR A 166 1.32 -8.50 15.99
CA THR A 166 0.76 -9.33 14.91
C THR A 166 1.45 -9.10 13.57
N CYS A 167 1.91 -7.88 13.30
CA CYS A 167 2.55 -7.49 12.04
C CYS A 167 3.93 -6.84 12.27
N ALA A 168 4.71 -6.70 11.20
CA ALA A 168 6.07 -6.13 11.26
C ALA A 168 6.06 -4.64 11.60
N ALA A 169 5.04 -3.92 11.15
CA ALA A 169 4.89 -2.50 11.41
C ALA A 169 3.43 -2.05 11.34
N VAL A 170 3.11 -1.13 12.25
CA VAL A 170 1.93 -0.26 12.16
C VAL A 170 2.41 1.11 11.68
N LEU A 171 1.86 1.60 10.58
CA LEU A 171 2.31 2.80 9.89
C LEU A 171 1.23 3.88 9.99
N MET A 172 1.62 5.05 10.51
CA MET A 172 0.77 6.24 10.58
C MET A 172 1.25 7.24 9.53
N SER A 173 0.48 7.44 8.48
CA SER A 173 0.81 8.33 7.38
C SER A 173 -0.13 9.53 7.36
N PRO A 174 0.37 10.79 7.39
CA PRO A 174 -0.50 11.93 7.23
C PRO A 174 -1.00 12.03 5.78
N VAL A 175 -2.24 12.50 5.58
CA VAL A 175 -2.69 12.93 4.25
C VAL A 175 -1.81 14.09 3.80
N HIS A 176 -1.09 13.91 2.69
CA HIS A 176 -0.14 14.90 2.18
C HIS A 176 -0.82 16.24 1.89
N GLY A 177 -0.19 17.33 2.34
CA GLY A 177 -0.72 18.68 2.18
C GLY A 177 -1.92 19.02 3.06
N VAL A 178 -2.42 18.07 3.87
CA VAL A 178 -3.60 18.28 4.74
C VAL A 178 -3.20 18.21 6.21
N LEU A 179 -2.61 17.11 6.67
CA LEU A 179 -2.14 16.97 8.04
C LEU A 179 -0.63 17.24 8.13
N ASP A 180 -0.24 18.23 8.94
CA ASP A 180 1.17 18.47 9.23
C ASP A 180 1.77 17.22 9.92
N PRO A 181 2.82 16.59 9.37
CA PRO A 181 3.46 15.44 9.99
C PRO A 181 3.96 15.70 11.42
N ARG A 182 4.31 16.95 11.75
CA ARG A 182 4.66 17.34 13.12
C ARG A 182 3.48 17.12 14.06
N VAL A 183 2.28 17.52 13.67
CA VAL A 183 1.06 17.37 14.49
C VAL A 183 0.76 15.90 14.72
N LEU A 184 0.81 15.07 13.67
CA LEU A 184 0.64 13.62 13.81
C LEU A 184 1.69 13.01 14.75
N SER A 185 2.95 13.44 14.62
CA SER A 185 4.05 12.99 15.49
C SER A 185 3.79 13.36 16.96
N GLU A 186 3.38 14.60 17.23
CA GLU A 186 3.05 15.08 18.58
C GLU A 186 1.92 14.24 19.21
N TRP A 187 0.88 13.89 18.45
CA TRP A 187 -0.19 13.00 18.93
C TRP A 187 0.33 11.60 19.27
N MET A 188 1.09 10.99 18.37
CA MET A 188 1.67 9.66 18.58
C MET A 188 2.58 9.63 19.82
N LEU A 189 3.42 10.66 20.00
CA LEU A 189 4.30 10.80 21.15
C LEU A 189 3.53 10.98 22.46
N ALA A 190 2.48 11.80 22.46
CA ALA A 190 1.63 12.03 23.62
C ALA A 190 0.96 10.74 24.12
N ASP A 191 0.42 9.93 23.19
CA ASP A 191 -0.25 8.67 23.52
C ASP A 191 0.72 7.48 23.65
N ARG A 192 2.02 7.68 23.37
CA ARG A 192 3.03 6.62 23.29
C ARG A 192 2.60 5.50 22.35
N LEU A 193 2.01 5.88 21.22
CA LEU A 193 1.45 4.93 20.25
C LEU A 193 2.56 4.00 19.73
N PRO A 194 2.42 2.67 19.83
CA PRO A 194 3.40 1.70 19.32
C PRO A 194 3.29 1.56 17.80
N ALA A 195 3.51 2.66 17.08
CA ALA A 195 3.44 2.74 15.64
C ALA A 195 4.58 3.62 15.08
N ARG A 196 4.83 3.50 13.79
CA ARG A 196 5.85 4.25 13.06
C ARG A 196 5.20 5.39 12.30
N LEU A 197 5.74 6.61 12.43
CA LEU A 197 5.42 7.69 11.50
C LEU A 197 5.96 7.30 10.12
N GLN A 198 5.09 7.29 9.13
CA GLN A 198 5.44 7.08 7.73
C GLN A 198 5.22 8.39 6.97
N LEU A 199 6.28 8.90 6.35
CA LEU A 199 6.16 9.97 5.37
C LEU A 199 6.09 9.38 3.96
N GLN A 200 5.41 10.07 3.06
CA GLN A 200 5.42 9.74 1.63
C GLN A 200 6.68 10.35 1.00
N VAL A 201 7.83 9.67 1.14
CA VAL A 201 9.15 10.20 0.78
C VAL A 201 9.22 10.60 -0.69
N HIS A 202 8.53 9.88 -1.57
CA HIS A 202 8.47 10.19 -3.00
C HIS A 202 7.92 11.60 -3.26
N LYS A 203 6.94 12.08 -2.48
CA LYS A 203 6.38 13.44 -2.59
C LYS A 203 7.32 14.55 -2.11
N LEU A 204 8.43 14.18 -1.46
CA LEU A 204 9.49 15.12 -1.05
C LEU A 204 10.64 15.15 -2.07
N ILE A 205 10.81 14.08 -2.85
CA ILE A 205 11.88 13.95 -3.85
C ILE A 205 11.43 14.55 -5.18
N TRP A 206 10.22 14.24 -5.61
CA TRP A 206 9.68 14.65 -6.92
C TRP A 206 8.52 15.64 -6.78
N ALA A 207 8.27 16.40 -7.84
CA ALA A 207 7.13 17.31 -7.88
C ALA A 207 5.81 16.52 -7.82
N PRO A 208 4.75 17.04 -7.18
CA PRO A 208 3.51 16.31 -6.93
C PRO A 208 2.79 15.75 -8.17
N ASP A 209 3.03 16.33 -9.33
CA ASP A 209 2.45 15.96 -10.63
C ASP A 209 3.33 14.98 -11.43
N THR A 210 4.49 14.59 -10.90
CA THR A 210 5.40 13.65 -11.57
C THR A 210 4.80 12.25 -11.51
N ARG A 211 4.53 11.64 -12.68
CA ARG A 211 4.12 10.23 -12.81
C ARG A 211 5.35 9.33 -13.04
N GLY A 212 5.20 8.04 -12.72
CA GLY A 212 6.26 7.05 -12.94
C GLY A 212 7.49 7.24 -12.06
N VAL A 213 7.31 7.83 -10.87
CA VAL A 213 8.34 8.04 -9.84
C VAL A 213 7.84 7.66 -8.46
#